data_AF-A0A7S3ZGC9-F1
#
_entry.id   AF-A0A7S3ZGC9-F1
#
_cell.length_a   1.000
_cell.length_b   1.000
_cell.length_c   1.000
_cell.angle_alpha   90.00
_cell.angle_beta   90.00
_cell.angle_gamma   90.00
#
_symmetry.space_group_name_H-M   'P 1'
#
loop_
_entity.id
_entity.type
_entity.pdbx_description
1 polymer ?
#
loop_
_entity_poly.entity_id
_entity_poly.type
_entity_poly.pdbx_seq_one_letter_code
_entity_poly.pdbx_strand_id
1 'polypeptide(L)'
;LDAKGCVTLGKDMTLRDYAQGCYRFRGLAKGQTLCLLIVDEVKQLIARTSNTGNVRFDVVAWLLTNSMRSENLQNLALCGQLMHNAWRRQAWRSLMGSEAPPKATKGELLPSRFRKPITDAAEIKKTLSVHSVLTEADLEAEQKKKEEGVAKKRLEQILMSIRASGKRLPFDHRDILRQAGNLTKGVGALSDIAKSMGIEILDDEMLKKRSKEIQDKNERTLGKLRMIMRTVEESKTPLPFPMQQIMAQFGNLEMDVMVERLQEFLA
;
A
#
# COMPACT_ATOMS: atom_id res chain seq x y z
N LEU A 1 47.42 -42.48 -7.14
CA LEU A 1 46.11 -41.85 -7.45
C LEU A 1 45.89 -40.83 -6.35
N ASP A 2 46.13 -39.55 -6.65
CA ASP A 2 46.37 -38.54 -5.61
C ASP A 2 45.23 -37.51 -5.57
N ALA A 3 44.00 -37.99 -5.77
CA ALA A 3 42.82 -37.14 -5.76
C ALA A 3 42.47 -36.72 -4.32
N LYS A 4 42.15 -35.43 -4.14
CA LYS A 4 41.70 -34.87 -2.86
C LYS A 4 40.26 -34.40 -2.99
N GLY A 5 39.37 -35.00 -2.22
CA GLY A 5 38.01 -34.49 -2.04
C GLY A 5 38.00 -33.35 -1.04
N CYS A 6 37.17 -32.35 -1.26
CA CYS A 6 37.06 -31.19 -0.38
C CYS A 6 35.69 -31.16 0.30
N VAL A 7 35.68 -30.99 1.62
CA VAL A 7 34.46 -30.78 2.42
C VAL A 7 34.58 -29.43 3.11
N THR A 8 33.57 -28.58 2.94
CA THR A 8 33.50 -27.25 3.56
C THR A 8 32.63 -27.29 4.82
N LEU A 9 32.99 -26.51 5.84
CA LEU A 9 32.13 -26.26 7.00
C LEU A 9 31.39 -24.94 6.87
N GLY A 10 30.07 -24.97 7.07
CA GLY A 10 29.21 -23.80 7.21
C GLY A 10 28.85 -23.53 8.68
N LYS A 11 28.53 -22.27 8.99
CA LYS A 11 28.17 -21.74 10.32
C LYS A 11 27.21 -22.62 11.13
N ASP A 12 26.13 -23.10 10.52
CA ASP A 12 25.03 -23.78 11.21
C ASP A 12 25.01 -25.30 10.96
N MET A 13 26.15 -25.89 10.56
CA MET A 13 26.23 -27.33 10.30
C MET A 13 26.22 -28.16 11.59
N THR A 14 25.55 -29.31 11.52
CA THR A 14 25.56 -30.35 12.55
C THR A 14 26.46 -31.52 12.15
N LEU A 15 26.74 -32.42 13.10
CA LEU A 15 27.53 -33.63 12.82
C LEU A 15 26.89 -34.48 11.72
N ARG A 16 25.56 -34.51 11.67
CA ARG A 16 24.78 -35.20 10.63
C ARG A 16 25.10 -34.66 9.25
N ASP A 17 25.05 -33.34 9.07
CA ASP A 17 25.27 -32.69 7.77
C ASP A 17 26.71 -32.91 7.28
N TYR A 18 27.66 -32.79 8.20
CA TYR A 18 29.07 -33.08 7.93
C TYR A 18 29.30 -34.53 7.50
N ALA A 19 28.74 -35.49 8.25
CA ALA A 19 28.85 -36.91 7.93
C ALA A 19 28.19 -37.26 6.58
N GLN A 20 27.03 -36.67 6.27
CA GLN A 20 26.37 -36.84 4.97
C GLN A 20 27.23 -36.29 3.83
N GLY A 21 27.86 -35.13 4.02
CA GLY A 21 28.82 -34.57 3.06
C GLY A 21 30.00 -35.50 2.81
N CYS A 22 30.60 -36.04 3.88
CA CYS A 22 31.69 -37.01 3.79
C CYS A 22 31.27 -38.33 3.13
N TYR A 23 30.05 -38.81 3.37
CA TYR A 23 29.54 -40.07 2.79
C TYR A 23 29.38 -40.02 1.26
N ARG A 24 29.27 -38.81 0.68
CA ARG A 24 29.30 -38.65 -0.79
C ARG A 24 30.65 -39.05 -1.39
N PHE A 25 31.71 -39.08 -0.59
CA PHE A 25 33.06 -39.53 -0.97
C PHE A 25 33.35 -40.99 -0.56
N ARG A 26 32.33 -41.83 -0.34
CA ARG A 26 32.51 -43.23 0.10
C ARG A 26 33.33 -44.13 -0.84
N GLY A 27 33.57 -43.71 -2.09
CA GLY A 27 34.33 -44.46 -3.10
C GLY A 27 35.83 -44.15 -3.16
N LEU A 28 36.40 -43.56 -2.10
CA LEU A 28 37.83 -43.19 -2.08
C LEU A 28 38.73 -44.43 -2.08
N ALA A 29 39.65 -44.50 -3.05
CA ALA A 29 40.67 -45.55 -3.17
C ALA A 29 41.91 -45.26 -2.32
N LYS A 30 42.78 -46.27 -2.14
CA LYS A 30 44.05 -46.13 -1.39
C LYS A 30 44.91 -45.01 -2.00
N GLY A 31 45.22 -43.99 -1.20
CA GLY A 31 45.96 -42.79 -1.61
C GLY A 31 45.10 -41.54 -1.81
N GLN A 32 43.78 -41.67 -1.95
CA GLN A 32 42.87 -40.53 -2.01
C GLN A 32 42.51 -40.05 -0.60
N THR A 33 42.38 -38.74 -0.42
CA THR A 33 42.14 -38.13 0.91
C THR A 33 41.04 -37.08 0.88
N LEU A 34 40.47 -36.79 2.06
CA LEU A 34 39.56 -35.65 2.26
C LEU A 34 40.31 -34.49 2.90
N CYS A 35 40.10 -33.30 2.37
CA CYS A 35 40.54 -32.04 2.93
C CYS A 35 39.33 -31.28 3.49
N LEU A 36 39.47 -30.80 4.72
CA LEU A 36 38.46 -29.98 5.38
C LEU A 36 38.81 -28.50 5.18
N LEU A 37 37.93 -27.76 4.50
CA LEU A 37 38.04 -26.32 4.35
C LEU A 37 37.19 -25.63 5.42
N ILE A 38 37.85 -24.78 6.20
CA ILE A 38 37.26 -24.02 7.30
C ILE A 38 37.54 -22.55 7.02
N VAL A 39 36.47 -21.76 6.89
CA VAL A 39 36.58 -20.29 6.81
C VAL A 39 36.89 -19.72 8.20
N ASP A 40 37.56 -18.56 8.24
CA ASP A 40 38.08 -18.00 9.49
C ASP A 40 36.99 -17.70 10.52
N GLU A 41 35.80 -17.29 10.07
CA GLU A 41 34.65 -17.06 10.95
C GLU A 41 34.22 -18.36 11.65
N VAL A 42 34.15 -19.47 10.92
CA VAL A 42 33.80 -20.78 11.48
C VAL A 42 34.91 -21.31 12.39
N LYS A 43 36.17 -21.06 12.03
CA LYS A 43 37.33 -21.40 12.87
C LYS A 43 37.25 -20.72 14.25
N GLN A 44 36.85 -19.45 14.30
CA GLN A 44 36.63 -18.74 15.56
C GLN A 44 35.48 -19.36 16.37
N LEU A 45 34.39 -19.79 15.73
CA LEU A 45 33.28 -20.45 16.39
C LEU A 45 33.67 -21.82 16.99
N ILE A 46 34.50 -22.57 16.27
CA ILE A 46 35.06 -23.84 16.75
C ILE A 46 35.91 -23.59 17.99
N ALA A 47 36.84 -22.63 17.93
CA ALA A 47 37.74 -22.30 19.03
C ALA A 47 37.01 -21.83 20.30
N ARG A 48 35.84 -21.19 20.17
CA ARG A 48 34.98 -20.82 21.31
C ARG A 48 34.33 -22.01 22.01
N THR A 49 34.17 -23.13 21.30
CA THR A 49 33.52 -24.34 21.85
C THR A 49 34.54 -25.32 22.39
N SER A 50 35.65 -25.52 21.68
CA SER A 50 36.76 -26.39 22.09
C SER A 50 38.06 -25.86 21.48
N ASN A 51 39.14 -25.86 22.26
CA ASN A 51 40.46 -25.44 21.82
C ASN A 51 41.54 -26.36 22.39
N THR A 52 41.48 -27.64 22.01
CA THR A 52 42.43 -28.68 22.43
C THR A 52 43.75 -28.64 21.66
N GLY A 53 43.86 -27.77 20.66
CA GLY A 53 45.00 -27.69 19.74
C GLY A 53 44.95 -28.72 18.61
N ASN A 54 44.00 -29.66 18.65
CA ASN A 54 43.74 -30.60 17.58
C ASN A 54 42.43 -30.25 16.88
N VAL A 55 42.57 -29.61 15.72
CA VAL A 55 41.46 -29.13 14.89
C VAL A 55 40.41 -30.20 14.61
N ARG A 56 40.80 -31.48 14.46
CA ARG A 56 39.84 -32.55 14.16
C ARG A 56 38.89 -32.81 15.33
N PHE A 57 39.42 -32.84 16.55
CA PHE A 57 38.61 -33.01 17.75
C PHE A 57 37.76 -31.76 18.02
N ASP A 58 38.35 -30.58 17.86
CA ASP A 58 37.64 -29.32 18.08
C ASP A 58 36.46 -29.15 17.11
N VAL A 59 36.64 -29.52 15.83
CA VAL A 59 35.57 -29.54 14.82
C VAL A 59 34.45 -30.50 15.22
N VAL A 60 34.76 -31.74 15.62
CA VAL A 60 33.75 -32.73 16.00
C VAL A 60 32.97 -32.28 17.24
N ALA A 61 33.67 -31.74 18.25
CA ALA A 61 33.05 -31.18 19.45
C ALA A 61 32.10 -30.03 19.12
N TRP A 62 32.51 -29.13 18.22
CA TRP A 62 31.69 -28.03 17.74
C TRP A 62 30.43 -28.52 16.99
N LEU A 63 30.58 -29.47 16.06
CA LEU A 63 29.46 -30.07 15.32
C LEU A 63 28.46 -30.80 16.23
N LEU A 64 28.95 -31.49 17.26
CA LEU A 64 28.12 -32.15 18.27
C LEU A 64 27.35 -31.13 19.10
N THR A 65 28.02 -30.07 19.54
CA THR A 65 27.38 -28.99 20.31
C THR A 65 26.30 -28.30 19.48
N ASN A 66 26.53 -28.08 18.18
CA ASN A 66 25.50 -27.56 17.27
C ASN A 66 24.30 -28.50 17.15
N SER A 67 24.54 -29.81 17.14
CA SER A 67 23.48 -30.83 17.13
C SER A 67 22.60 -30.72 18.38
N MET A 68 23.22 -30.59 19.57
CA MET A 68 22.52 -30.39 20.84
C MET A 68 21.72 -29.08 20.86
N ARG A 69 22.30 -27.98 20.35
CA ARG A 69 21.60 -26.69 20.26
C ARG A 69 20.36 -26.76 19.36
N SER A 70 20.48 -27.42 18.21
CA SER A 70 19.34 -27.62 17.29
C SER A 70 18.24 -28.47 17.93
N GLU A 71 18.61 -29.55 18.62
CA GLU A 71 17.63 -30.40 19.32
C GLU A 71 16.91 -29.61 20.42
N ASN A 72 17.63 -28.80 21.20
CA ASN A 72 17.02 -27.96 22.23
C ASN A 72 16.03 -26.94 21.63
N LEU A 73 16.37 -26.28 20.52
CA LEU A 73 15.46 -25.36 19.83
C LEU A 73 14.19 -26.07 19.33
N GLN A 74 14.34 -27.26 18.74
CA GLN A 74 13.21 -28.07 18.29
C GLN A 74 12.33 -28.49 19.47
N ASN A 75 12.94 -28.87 20.60
CA ASN A 75 12.21 -29.20 21.82
C ASN A 75 11.42 -28.00 22.37
N LEU A 76 12.03 -26.81 22.44
CA LEU A 76 11.33 -25.59 22.86
C LEU A 76 10.17 -25.24 21.93
N ALA A 77 10.35 -25.41 20.62
CA ALA A 77 9.27 -25.23 19.65
C ALA A 77 8.11 -26.20 19.88
N LEU A 78 8.42 -27.47 20.18
CA LEU A 78 7.41 -28.48 20.54
C LEU A 78 6.66 -28.11 21.83
N CYS A 79 7.37 -27.70 22.88
CA CYS A 79 6.74 -27.21 24.11
C CYS A 79 5.78 -26.05 23.84
N GLY A 80 6.17 -25.09 22.99
CA GLY A 80 5.28 -24.01 22.54
C GLY A 80 4.02 -24.53 21.86
N GLN A 81 4.17 -25.48 20.94
CA GLN A 81 3.02 -26.11 20.27
C GLN A 81 2.11 -26.86 21.26
N LEU A 82 2.67 -27.55 22.25
CA LEU A 82 1.92 -28.23 23.30
C LEU A 82 1.12 -27.25 24.16
N MET A 83 1.71 -26.12 24.55
CA MET A 83 0.99 -25.04 25.25
C MET A 83 -0.15 -24.48 24.40
N HIS A 84 0.08 -24.27 23.09
CA HIS A 84 -0.97 -23.85 22.19
C HIS A 84 -2.10 -24.87 22.06
N ASN A 85 -1.78 -26.17 22.09
CA ASN A 85 -2.77 -27.23 22.02
C ASN A 85 -3.71 -27.23 23.23
N ALA A 86 -3.28 -26.78 24.41
CA ALA A 86 -4.14 -26.72 25.59
C ALA A 86 -5.38 -25.84 25.33
N TRP A 87 -5.16 -24.58 24.91
CA TRP A 87 -6.28 -23.68 24.62
C TRP A 87 -6.94 -23.96 23.27
N ARG A 88 -6.20 -24.42 22.25
CA ARG A 88 -6.80 -24.79 20.94
C ARG A 88 -7.78 -25.95 21.08
N ARG A 89 -7.47 -26.98 21.87
CA ARG A 89 -8.40 -28.09 22.13
C ARG A 89 -9.65 -27.60 22.84
N GLN A 90 -9.50 -26.69 23.81
CA GLN A 90 -10.64 -26.11 24.51
C GLN A 90 -11.49 -25.25 23.57
N ALA A 91 -10.88 -24.34 22.82
CA ALA A 91 -11.55 -23.50 21.84
C ALA A 91 -12.24 -24.33 20.75
N TRP A 92 -11.62 -25.42 20.29
CA TRP A 92 -12.20 -26.35 19.33
C TRP A 92 -13.44 -27.04 19.89
N ARG A 93 -13.38 -27.55 21.13
CA ARG A 93 -14.56 -28.13 21.79
C ARG A 93 -15.67 -27.10 21.96
N SER A 94 -15.34 -25.88 22.37
CA SER A 94 -16.30 -24.78 22.46
C SER A 94 -16.90 -24.43 21.10
N LEU A 95 -16.10 -24.47 20.03
CA LEU A 95 -16.58 -24.21 18.66
C LEU A 95 -17.53 -25.31 18.19
N MET A 96 -17.18 -26.58 18.38
CA MET A 96 -18.00 -27.73 17.98
C MET A 96 -19.29 -27.86 18.81
N GLY A 97 -19.28 -27.40 20.06
CA GLY A 97 -20.48 -27.30 20.90
C GLY A 97 -21.30 -26.03 20.69
N SER A 98 -20.79 -25.04 19.94
CA SER A 98 -21.51 -23.79 19.66
C SER A 98 -22.35 -23.92 18.39
N GLU A 99 -23.59 -23.43 18.43
CA GLU A 99 -24.43 -23.30 17.25
C GLU A 99 -23.96 -22.12 16.37
N ALA A 100 -24.30 -22.15 15.08
CA ALA A 100 -23.97 -21.08 14.15
C ALA A 100 -24.58 -19.74 14.64
N PRO A 101 -23.89 -18.60 14.45
CA PRO A 101 -24.43 -17.33 14.90
C PRO A 101 -25.70 -17.02 14.10
N PRO A 102 -26.73 -16.44 14.74
CA PRO A 102 -27.93 -16.00 14.03
C PRO A 102 -27.55 -14.99 12.93
N LYS A 103 -28.34 -14.94 11.85
CA LYS A 103 -28.10 -13.97 10.77
C LYS A 103 -28.12 -12.56 11.35
N ALA A 104 -27.10 -11.77 11.02
CA ALA A 104 -26.99 -10.39 11.48
C ALA A 104 -28.21 -9.57 11.02
N THR A 105 -28.90 -8.95 11.97
CA THR A 105 -29.95 -7.96 11.69
C THR A 105 -29.30 -6.65 11.23
N LYS A 106 -29.99 -5.88 10.38
CA LYS A 106 -29.47 -4.63 9.80
C LYS A 106 -29.11 -3.64 10.93
N GLY A 107 -27.82 -3.35 11.10
CA GLY A 107 -27.31 -2.40 12.09
C GLY A 107 -26.54 -3.02 13.27
N GLU A 108 -26.53 -4.35 13.41
CA GLU A 108 -25.71 -5.04 14.41
C GLU A 108 -24.29 -5.32 13.88
N LEU A 109 -23.29 -5.30 14.77
CA LEU A 109 -21.96 -5.82 14.47
C LEU A 109 -22.06 -7.31 14.12
N LEU A 110 -21.13 -7.80 13.28
CA LEU A 110 -21.07 -9.20 12.88
C LEU A 110 -21.20 -10.11 14.12
N PRO A 111 -22.28 -10.92 14.21
CA PRO A 111 -22.50 -11.76 15.38
C PRO A 111 -21.40 -12.82 15.39
N SER A 112 -20.53 -12.74 16.39
CA SER A 112 -19.54 -13.78 16.60
C SER A 112 -20.19 -14.97 17.32
N ARG A 113 -19.76 -16.19 17.03
CA ARG A 113 -20.26 -17.40 17.72
C ARG A 113 -20.07 -17.37 19.25
N PHE A 114 -19.11 -16.59 19.72
CA PHE A 114 -18.64 -16.62 21.12
C PHE A 114 -18.98 -15.36 21.93
N ARG A 115 -19.55 -14.33 21.29
CA ARG A 115 -20.02 -13.11 21.97
C ARG A 115 -21.40 -12.75 21.45
N LYS A 116 -22.31 -12.41 22.36
CA LYS A 116 -23.63 -11.89 22.01
C LYS A 116 -23.47 -10.60 21.19
N PRO A 117 -24.31 -10.37 20.17
CA PRO A 117 -24.28 -9.14 19.40
C PRO A 117 -24.51 -7.95 20.33
N ILE A 118 -23.60 -6.98 20.29
CA ILE A 118 -23.74 -5.75 21.06
C ILE A 118 -24.71 -4.86 20.30
N THR A 119 -25.86 -4.59 20.89
CA THR A 119 -26.91 -3.73 20.32
C THR A 119 -26.80 -2.27 20.78
N ASP A 120 -26.09 -2.01 21.88
CA ASP A 120 -25.93 -0.66 22.43
C ASP A 120 -24.76 0.09 21.77
N ALA A 121 -25.07 1.26 21.20
CA ALA A 121 -24.11 2.14 20.53
C ALA A 121 -22.98 2.61 21.46
N ALA A 122 -23.25 2.77 22.75
CA ALA A 122 -22.24 3.16 23.73
C ALA A 122 -21.22 2.04 23.98
N GLU A 123 -21.70 0.80 24.04
CA GLU A 123 -20.88 -0.39 24.28
C GLU A 123 -20.08 -0.81 23.03
N ILE A 124 -20.62 -0.56 21.82
CA ILE A 124 -19.89 -0.66 20.56
C ILE A 124 -18.68 0.29 20.57
N LYS A 125 -18.88 1.55 20.96
CA LYS A 125 -17.82 2.56 21.00
C LYS A 125 -16.72 2.20 22.02
N LYS A 126 -17.11 1.67 23.18
CA LYS A 126 -16.19 1.17 24.22
C LYS A 126 -15.42 -0.07 23.78
N THR A 127 -16.06 -0.98 23.04
CA THR A 127 -15.39 -2.18 22.54
C THR A 127 -14.38 -1.84 21.45
N LEU A 128 -14.74 -0.91 20.55
CA LEU A 128 -13.86 -0.39 19.50
C LEU A 128 -12.63 0.31 20.11
N SER A 129 -12.78 1.09 21.17
CA SER A 129 -11.64 1.76 21.82
C SER A 129 -10.67 0.79 22.51
N VAL A 130 -11.16 -0.38 22.96
CA VAL A 130 -10.31 -1.41 23.61
C VAL A 130 -9.54 -2.24 22.57
N HIS A 131 -10.06 -2.39 21.36
CA HIS A 131 -9.46 -3.23 20.31
C HIS A 131 -8.83 -2.43 19.17
N SER A 132 -8.92 -1.09 19.19
CA SER A 132 -8.21 -0.24 18.26
C SER A 132 -6.71 -0.29 18.59
N VAL A 133 -5.96 -1.02 17.77
CA VAL A 133 -4.48 -1.01 17.70
C VAL A 133 -3.96 0.35 17.17
N LEU A 134 -4.85 1.30 16.91
CA LEU A 134 -4.51 2.64 16.45
C LEU A 134 -3.86 3.39 17.61
N THR A 135 -2.62 3.79 17.38
CA THR A 135 -1.89 4.66 18.29
C THR A 135 -2.52 6.06 18.28
N GLU A 136 -2.26 6.86 19.32
CA GLU A 136 -2.72 8.26 19.37
C GLU A 136 -2.28 9.04 18.11
N ALA A 137 -1.10 8.71 17.56
CA ALA A 137 -0.59 9.26 16.31
C ALA A 137 -1.46 8.90 15.08
N ASP A 138 -2.06 7.70 15.03
CA ASP A 138 -2.92 7.29 13.92
C ASP A 138 -4.26 8.03 13.95
N LEU A 139 -4.79 8.31 15.15
CA LEU A 139 -6.01 9.09 15.34
C LEU A 139 -5.81 10.55 14.92
N GLU A 140 -4.67 11.15 15.26
CA GLU A 140 -4.29 12.49 14.82
C GLU A 140 -4.10 12.56 13.29
N ALA A 141 -3.52 11.52 12.68
CA ALA A 141 -3.35 11.45 11.23
C ALA A 141 -4.70 11.34 10.49
N GLU A 142 -5.67 10.59 11.02
CA GLU A 142 -7.02 10.55 10.46
C GLU A 142 -7.75 11.88 10.58
N GLN A 143 -7.61 12.57 11.72
CA GLN A 143 -8.22 13.90 11.92
C GLN A 143 -7.64 14.92 10.94
N LYS A 144 -6.31 14.97 10.78
CA LYS A 144 -5.65 15.82 9.77
C LYS A 144 -6.13 15.52 8.36
N LYS A 145 -6.28 14.25 7.98
CA LYS A 145 -6.83 13.87 6.67
C LYS A 145 -8.27 14.34 6.46
N LYS A 146 -9.12 14.27 7.50
CA LYS A 146 -10.50 14.77 7.45
C LYS A 146 -10.53 16.29 7.29
N GLU A 147 -9.71 17.01 8.04
CA GLU A 147 -9.59 18.48 7.94
C GLU A 147 -9.07 18.93 6.57
N GLU A 148 -8.07 18.24 6.03
CA GLU A 148 -7.57 18.49 4.67
C GLU A 148 -8.63 18.21 3.61
N GLY A 149 -9.43 17.15 3.76
CA GLY A 149 -10.55 16.85 2.86
C GLY A 149 -11.61 17.95 2.82
N VAL A 150 -11.95 18.52 3.99
CA VAL A 150 -12.87 19.66 4.08
C VAL A 150 -12.25 20.93 3.47
N ALA A 151 -10.95 21.17 3.70
CA ALA A 151 -10.24 22.31 3.13
C ALA A 151 -10.16 22.25 1.60
N LYS A 152 -9.92 21.06 1.01
CA LYS A 152 -9.93 20.86 -0.45
C LYS A 152 -11.28 21.21 -1.06
N LYS A 153 -12.38 20.73 -0.47
CA LYS A 153 -13.73 21.08 -0.93
C LYS A 153 -13.96 22.59 -0.91
N ARG A 154 -13.59 23.26 0.19
CA ARG A 154 -13.70 24.74 0.30
C ARG A 154 -12.84 25.47 -0.72
N LEU A 155 -11.64 24.98 -1.02
CA LEU A 155 -10.79 25.56 -2.05
C LEU A 155 -11.46 25.49 -3.43
N GLU A 156 -12.02 24.33 -3.77
CA GLU A 156 -12.76 24.15 -5.02
C GLU A 156 -13.95 25.11 -5.13
N GLN A 157 -14.72 25.27 -4.05
CA GLN A 157 -15.82 26.24 -3.98
C GLN A 157 -15.33 27.67 -4.24
N ILE A 158 -14.24 28.10 -3.61
CA ILE A 158 -13.65 29.44 -3.78
C ILE A 158 -13.14 29.66 -5.21
N LEU A 159 -12.42 28.69 -5.77
CA LEU A 159 -11.90 28.80 -7.15
C LEU A 159 -13.03 28.85 -8.19
N MET A 160 -14.11 28.09 -7.97
CA MET A 160 -15.32 28.17 -8.81
C MET A 160 -16.00 29.54 -8.71
N SER A 161 -16.12 30.11 -7.50
CA SER A 161 -16.64 31.48 -7.31
C SER A 161 -15.79 32.54 -8.01
N ILE A 162 -14.46 32.43 -7.94
CA ILE A 162 -13.55 33.38 -8.59
C ILE A 162 -13.69 33.29 -10.11
N ARG A 163 -13.67 32.07 -10.67
CA ARG A 163 -13.89 31.83 -12.11
C ARG A 163 -15.24 32.37 -12.57
N ALA A 164 -16.29 32.18 -11.76
CA ALA A 164 -17.63 32.66 -12.04
C ALA A 164 -17.77 34.20 -11.97
N SER A 165 -16.98 34.87 -11.15
CA SER A 165 -16.96 36.34 -11.03
C SER A 165 -16.24 37.04 -12.18
N GLY A 166 -15.44 36.30 -12.97
CA GLY A 166 -14.63 36.84 -14.06
C GLY A 166 -13.45 37.73 -13.61
N LYS A 167 -13.26 37.90 -12.31
CA LYS A 167 -12.17 38.69 -11.73
C LYS A 167 -10.92 37.82 -11.61
N ARG A 168 -9.76 38.35 -12.03
CA ARG A 168 -8.46 37.71 -11.80
C ARG A 168 -7.95 38.05 -10.41
N LEU A 169 -7.48 37.03 -9.68
CA LEU A 169 -6.78 37.23 -8.42
C LEU A 169 -5.50 38.07 -8.65
N PRO A 170 -5.12 38.91 -7.68
CA PRO A 170 -3.89 39.71 -7.75
C PRO A 170 -2.60 38.86 -7.68
N PHE A 171 -2.70 37.66 -7.10
CA PHE A 171 -1.60 36.69 -7.00
C PHE A 171 -2.08 35.31 -7.44
N ASP A 172 -1.15 34.46 -7.90
CA ASP A 172 -1.52 33.08 -8.23
C ASP A 172 -1.93 32.34 -6.94
N HIS A 173 -3.12 31.75 -6.95
CA HIS A 173 -3.65 30.93 -5.85
C HIS A 173 -2.67 29.84 -5.41
N ARG A 174 -1.83 29.33 -6.33
CA ARG A 174 -0.78 28.33 -6.04
C ARG A 174 0.30 28.86 -5.13
N ASP A 175 0.70 30.13 -5.28
CA ASP A 175 1.74 30.75 -4.45
C ASP A 175 1.23 31.07 -3.04
N ILE A 176 -0.04 31.47 -2.92
CA ILE A 176 -0.70 31.69 -1.63
C ILE A 176 -0.78 30.39 -0.83
N LEU A 177 -1.16 29.28 -1.49
CA LEU A 177 -1.20 27.96 -0.87
C LEU A 177 0.20 27.45 -0.48
N ARG A 178 1.24 27.76 -1.28
CA ARG A 178 2.62 27.38 -1.01
C ARG A 178 3.22 28.13 0.17
N GLN A 179 2.90 29.41 0.33
CA GLN A 179 3.40 30.23 1.44
C GLN A 179 2.73 29.92 2.79
N ALA A 180 1.47 29.45 2.78
CA ALA A 180 0.71 29.22 4.01
C ALA A 180 1.17 27.98 4.82
N GLY A 181 2.00 27.10 4.24
CA GLY A 181 2.56 25.90 4.88
C GLY A 181 1.56 24.79 5.23
N ASN A 182 0.27 25.11 5.38
CA ASN A 182 -0.85 24.18 5.57
C ASN A 182 -2.04 24.61 4.71
N LEU A 183 -2.71 23.64 4.09
CA LEU A 183 -3.86 23.82 3.22
C LEU A 183 -5.02 24.55 3.92
N THR A 184 -5.29 24.28 5.19
CA THR A 184 -6.39 24.94 5.93
C THR A 184 -6.16 26.45 6.07
N LYS A 185 -4.91 26.86 6.38
CA LYS A 185 -4.52 28.27 6.50
C LYS A 185 -4.52 28.97 5.14
N GLY A 186 -4.04 28.29 4.10
CA GLY A 186 -4.02 28.82 2.74
C GLY A 186 -5.42 29.06 2.17
N VAL A 187 -6.35 28.14 2.44
CA VAL A 187 -7.76 28.30 2.05
C VAL A 187 -8.44 29.44 2.81
N GLY A 188 -8.09 29.63 4.10
CA GLY A 188 -8.53 30.79 4.88
C GLY A 188 -8.07 32.11 4.25
N ALA A 189 -6.78 32.25 3.96
CA ALA A 189 -6.22 33.45 3.34
C ALA A 189 -6.84 33.74 1.95
N LEU A 190 -7.05 32.71 1.14
CA LEU A 190 -7.74 32.84 -0.15
C LEU A 190 -9.20 33.28 0.00
N SER A 191 -9.91 32.78 1.01
CA SER A 191 -11.27 33.21 1.33
C SER A 191 -11.33 34.69 1.70
N ASP A 192 -10.38 35.16 2.51
CA ASP A 192 -10.32 36.57 2.95
C ASP A 192 -9.95 37.51 1.79
N ILE A 193 -9.05 37.08 0.90
CA ILE A 193 -8.73 37.80 -0.34
C ILE A 193 -9.95 37.83 -1.27
N ALA A 194 -10.64 36.72 -1.45
CA ALA A 194 -11.85 36.67 -2.28
C ALA A 194 -12.96 37.60 -1.75
N LYS A 195 -13.15 37.63 -0.43
CA LYS A 195 -14.12 38.54 0.23
C LYS A 195 -13.72 40.00 0.08
N SER A 196 -12.45 40.35 0.25
CA SER A 196 -11.98 41.73 0.06
C SER A 196 -12.11 42.22 -1.39
N MET A 197 -12.17 41.31 -2.36
CA MET A 197 -12.47 41.61 -3.78
C MET A 197 -13.98 41.66 -4.10
N GLY A 198 -14.84 41.47 -3.10
CA GLY A 198 -16.30 41.43 -3.26
C GLY A 198 -16.80 40.21 -4.04
N ILE A 199 -16.14 39.06 -3.88
CA ILE A 199 -16.56 37.78 -4.48
C ILE A 199 -17.38 37.01 -3.44
N GLU A 200 -18.67 36.84 -3.69
CA GLU A 200 -19.51 35.97 -2.86
C GLU A 200 -19.13 34.51 -3.09
N ILE A 201 -18.87 33.80 -1.98
CA ILE A 201 -18.55 32.39 -1.99
C ILE A 201 -19.87 31.63 -2.18
N LEU A 202 -19.94 30.82 -3.23
CA LEU A 202 -21.15 30.10 -3.62
C LEU A 202 -21.40 28.93 -2.65
N ASP A 203 -22.65 28.79 -2.20
CA ASP A 203 -23.09 27.62 -1.45
C ASP A 203 -23.21 26.36 -2.33
N ASP A 204 -23.17 25.17 -1.72
CA ASP A 204 -23.16 23.86 -2.40
C ASP A 204 -24.34 23.64 -3.37
N GLU A 205 -25.51 24.23 -3.11
CA GLU A 205 -26.65 24.16 -4.03
C GLU A 205 -26.47 25.05 -5.26
N MET A 206 -25.89 26.25 -5.09
CA MET A 206 -25.62 27.17 -6.20
C MET A 206 -24.52 26.64 -7.13
N LEU A 207 -23.54 25.91 -6.57
CA LEU A 207 -22.50 25.23 -7.33
C LEU A 207 -23.05 24.10 -8.20
N LYS A 208 -23.95 23.28 -7.68
CA LYS A 208 -24.60 22.21 -8.48
C LYS A 208 -25.42 22.79 -9.62
N LYS A 209 -26.17 23.87 -9.38
CA LYS A 209 -26.99 24.53 -10.41
C LYS A 209 -26.11 25.13 -11.51
N ARG A 210 -25.03 25.83 -11.14
CA ARG A 210 -24.10 26.43 -12.12
C ARG A 210 -23.25 25.42 -12.87
N SER A 211 -22.80 24.33 -12.23
CA SER A 211 -22.08 23.25 -12.93
C SER A 211 -22.96 22.59 -13.99
N LYS A 212 -24.25 22.39 -13.69
CA LYS A 212 -25.23 21.90 -14.67
C LYS A 212 -25.43 22.88 -15.84
N GLU A 213 -25.52 24.17 -15.56
CA GLU A 213 -25.60 25.20 -16.63
C GLU A 213 -24.35 25.26 -17.53
N ILE A 214 -23.15 25.06 -16.96
CA ILE A 214 -21.90 25.00 -17.72
C ILE A 214 -21.85 23.73 -18.58
N GLN A 215 -22.25 22.59 -18.01
CA GLN A 215 -22.32 21.31 -18.73
C GLN A 215 -23.32 21.40 -19.90
N ASP A 216 -24.51 21.97 -19.67
CA ASP A 216 -25.53 22.17 -20.70
C ASP A 216 -25.04 23.11 -21.82
N LYS A 217 -24.28 24.17 -21.48
CA LYS A 217 -23.68 25.07 -22.48
C LYS A 217 -22.59 24.38 -23.30
N ASN A 218 -21.75 23.58 -22.66
CA ASN A 218 -20.70 22.81 -23.34
C ASN A 218 -21.32 21.75 -24.26
N GLU A 219 -22.35 21.03 -23.81
CA GLU A 219 -23.08 20.07 -24.66
C GLU A 219 -23.75 20.74 -25.86
N ARG A 220 -24.34 21.93 -25.69
CA ARG A 220 -24.89 22.70 -26.82
C ARG A 220 -23.82 23.13 -27.81
N THR A 221 -22.64 23.50 -27.33
CA THR A 221 -21.51 23.94 -28.18
C THR A 221 -20.91 22.75 -28.93
N LEU A 222 -20.76 21.61 -28.26
CA LEU A 222 -20.36 20.34 -28.87
C LEU A 222 -21.40 19.80 -29.86
N GLY A 223 -22.69 20.00 -29.59
CA GLY A 223 -23.77 19.68 -30.53
C GLY A 223 -23.68 20.53 -31.80
N LYS A 224 -23.40 21.83 -31.67
CA LYS A 224 -23.16 22.72 -32.82
C LYS A 224 -21.92 22.30 -33.62
N LEU A 225 -20.81 21.98 -32.94
CA LEU A 225 -19.59 21.49 -33.59
C LEU A 225 -19.82 20.17 -34.33
N ARG A 226 -20.53 19.21 -33.72
CA ARG A 226 -20.91 17.95 -34.38
C ARG A 226 -21.81 18.18 -35.60
N MET A 227 -22.75 19.12 -35.52
CA MET A 227 -23.61 19.47 -36.64
C MET A 227 -22.82 20.10 -37.80
N ILE A 228 -21.89 21.01 -37.50
CA ILE A 228 -21.00 21.64 -38.49
C ILE A 228 -20.09 20.59 -39.13
N MET A 229 -19.49 19.69 -38.34
CA MET A 229 -18.61 18.66 -38.89
C MET A 229 -19.37 17.65 -39.77
N ARG A 230 -20.60 17.24 -39.38
CA ARG A 230 -21.44 16.35 -40.20
C ARG A 230 -21.86 17.01 -41.53
N THR A 231 -22.19 18.31 -41.53
CA THR A 231 -22.49 19.04 -42.77
C THR A 231 -21.27 19.19 -43.69
N VAL A 232 -20.07 19.28 -43.13
CA VAL A 232 -18.83 19.28 -43.91
C VAL A 232 -18.53 17.89 -44.49
N GLU A 233 -18.80 16.82 -43.74
CA GLU A 233 -18.62 15.43 -44.19
C GLU A 233 -19.58 15.06 -45.33
N GLU A 234 -20.84 15.53 -45.26
CA GLU A 234 -21.87 15.30 -46.29
C GLU A 234 -21.64 16.13 -47.57
N SER A 235 -21.04 17.32 -47.47
CA SER A 235 -20.86 18.23 -48.62
C SER A 235 -19.64 17.92 -49.49
N LYS A 236 -18.75 17.00 -49.07
CA LYS A 236 -17.47 16.68 -49.74
C LYS A 236 -16.58 17.90 -50.07
N THR A 237 -16.86 19.06 -49.48
CA THR A 237 -16.06 20.26 -49.66
C THR A 237 -14.83 20.18 -48.75
N PRO A 238 -13.63 20.53 -49.23
CA PRO A 238 -12.44 20.53 -48.39
C PRO A 238 -12.61 21.52 -47.22
N LEU A 239 -12.29 21.06 -46.00
CA LEU A 239 -12.36 21.85 -44.77
C LEU A 239 -11.59 23.18 -44.89
N PRO A 240 -11.99 24.26 -44.21
CA PRO A 240 -11.23 25.51 -44.17
C PRO A 240 -9.79 25.30 -43.66
N PHE A 241 -8.82 25.99 -44.25
CA PHE A 241 -7.38 25.83 -43.99
C PHE A 241 -6.96 25.79 -42.49
N PRO A 242 -7.54 26.61 -41.58
CA PRO A 242 -7.23 26.52 -40.16
C PRO A 242 -7.64 25.19 -39.52
N MET A 243 -8.76 24.60 -39.96
CA MET A 243 -9.19 23.28 -39.49
C MET A 243 -8.35 22.15 -40.07
N GLN A 244 -7.86 22.29 -41.30
CA GLN A 244 -6.93 21.32 -41.88
C GLN A 244 -5.61 21.25 -41.09
N GLN A 245 -5.09 22.38 -40.62
CA GLN A 245 -3.90 22.43 -39.76
C GLN A 245 -4.12 21.75 -38.41
N ILE A 246 -5.29 21.97 -37.78
CA ILE A 246 -5.66 21.30 -36.54
C ILE A 246 -5.78 19.79 -36.80
N MET A 247 -6.44 19.36 -37.88
CA MET A 247 -6.56 17.94 -38.23
C MET A 247 -5.21 17.28 -38.53
N ALA A 248 -4.28 17.99 -39.16
CA ALA A 248 -2.92 17.50 -39.40
C ALA A 248 -2.11 17.31 -38.10
N GLN A 249 -2.35 18.11 -37.06
CA GLN A 249 -1.70 17.95 -35.75
C GLN A 249 -2.24 16.74 -34.95
N PHE A 250 -3.49 16.33 -35.18
CA PHE A 250 -4.16 15.27 -34.43
C PHE A 250 -4.41 14.01 -35.29
N GLY A 251 -3.47 13.67 -36.18
CA GLY A 251 -3.63 12.67 -37.26
C GLY A 251 -4.41 11.38 -36.92
N ASN A 252 -5.24 10.94 -37.88
CA ASN A 252 -6.03 9.69 -37.93
C ASN A 252 -6.61 9.20 -36.59
N LEU A 253 -7.08 10.12 -35.76
CA LEU A 253 -7.89 9.80 -34.58
C LEU A 253 -9.36 9.74 -35.00
N GLU A 254 -10.06 8.70 -34.55
CA GLU A 254 -11.53 8.62 -34.69
C GLU A 254 -12.17 9.87 -34.08
N MET A 255 -13.24 10.36 -34.72
CA MET A 255 -13.87 11.65 -34.42
C MET A 255 -14.19 11.87 -32.94
N ASP A 256 -14.57 10.82 -32.21
CA ASP A 256 -14.90 10.92 -30.78
C ASP A 256 -13.66 11.23 -29.92
N VAL A 257 -12.49 10.72 -30.30
CA VAL A 257 -11.22 10.97 -29.57
C VAL A 257 -10.68 12.38 -29.87
N MET A 258 -10.98 12.91 -31.06
CA MET A 258 -10.60 14.27 -31.44
C MET A 258 -11.39 15.32 -30.63
N VAL A 259 -12.65 15.04 -30.36
CA VAL A 259 -13.53 15.89 -29.52
C VAL A 259 -13.06 15.87 -28.05
N GLU A 260 -12.68 14.72 -27.51
CA GLU A 260 -12.10 14.64 -26.16
C GLU A 260 -10.78 15.41 -26.03
N ARG A 261 -9.88 15.33 -27.03
CA ARG A 261 -8.63 16.10 -26.99
C ARG A 261 -8.80 17.61 -27.15
N LEU A 262 -9.81 18.05 -27.90
CA LEU A 262 -10.20 19.47 -27.94
C LEU A 262 -10.76 19.95 -26.60
N GLN A 263 -11.45 19.08 -25.84
CA GLN A 263 -11.86 19.39 -24.47
C GLN A 263 -10.64 19.57 -23.55
N GLU A 264 -9.61 18.74 -23.66
CA GLU A 264 -8.38 18.89 -22.87
C GLU A 264 -7.57 20.15 -23.22
N PHE A 265 -7.61 20.59 -24.49
CA PHE A 265 -6.88 21.79 -24.93
C PHE A 265 -7.58 23.11 -24.56
N LEU A 266 -8.92 23.10 -24.46
CA LEU A 266 -9.72 24.29 -24.11
C LEU A 266 -9.99 24.46 -22.61
N ALA A 267 -9.74 23.42 -21.80
CA ALA A 267 -9.86 23.44 -20.34
C ALA A 267 -8.64 24.05 -19.63
#